data_AF-A0A199ULU3-F1
#
_entry.id   AF-A0A199ULU3-F1
#
_cell.length_a   1.000
_cell.length_b   1.000
_cell.length_c   1.000
_cell.angle_alpha   90.00
_cell.angle_beta   90.00
_cell.angle_gamma   90.00
#
_symmetry.space_group_name_H-M   'P 1'
#
loop_
_entity.id
_entity.type
_entity.pdbx_description
1 polymer ?
#
loop_
_entity_poly.entity_id
_entity_poly.type
_entity_poly.pdbx_seq_one_letter_code
_entity_poly.pdbx_strand_id
1 'polypeptide(L)' 'MHAVFNYSPSTHNVVQVGAAGYSGCSAPSGAKVFNSGSDRVTLSRGTTYFICSLASHCQSGMKLAVTAT' A
#
# COMPACT_ATOMS: atom_id res chain seq x y z
N MET A 1 -9.74 -12.99 3.57
CA MET A 1 -8.69 -13.04 2.53
C MET A 1 -7.49 -12.24 3.02
N HIS A 2 -6.26 -12.65 2.69
CA HIS A 2 -5.05 -11.90 3.05
C HIS A 2 -4.21 -11.61 1.82
N ALA A 3 -3.56 -10.46 1.80
CA ALA A 3 -2.44 -10.16 0.91
C ALA A 3 -1.13 -10.23 1.70
N VAL A 4 -0.08 -10.75 1.08
CA VAL A 4 1.27 -10.76 1.63
C VAL A 4 2.16 -9.90 0.73
N PHE A 5 2.81 -8.90 1.31
CA PHE A 5 3.72 -8.01 0.61
C PHE A 5 5.16 -8.32 1.02
N ASN A 6 5.95 -8.85 0.08
CA ASN A 6 7.37 -9.12 0.28
C ASN A 6 8.21 -8.05 -0.42
N TYR A 7 9.11 -7.39 0.32
CA TYR A 7 9.95 -6.32 -0.20
C TYR A 7 11.16 -6.06 0.73
N SER A 8 12.16 -5.34 0.25
CA SER A 8 13.25 -4.85 1.11
C SER A 8 12.77 -3.66 1.95
N PRO A 9 12.66 -3.78 3.28
CA PRO A 9 12.09 -2.71 4.12
C PRO A 9 12.99 -1.49 4.26
N SER A 10 14.25 -1.57 3.81
CA SER A 10 15.15 -0.41 3.71
C SER A 10 14.84 0.51 2.53
N THR A 11 14.15 0.01 1.50
CA THR A 11 13.90 0.76 0.25
C THR A 11 12.43 0.85 -0.12
N HIS A 12 11.55 0.05 0.50
CA HIS A 12 10.11 0.08 0.24
C HIS A 12 9.31 0.00 1.53
N ASN A 13 8.05 0.37 1.41
CA ASN A 13 7.03 0.20 2.44
C ASN A 13 5.69 -0.06 1.78
N VAL A 14 4.69 -0.41 2.59
CA VAL A 14 3.29 -0.51 2.16
C VAL A 14 2.49 0.48 2.97
N VAL A 15 1.74 1.35 2.29
CA VAL A 15 0.83 2.29 2.93
C VAL A 15 -0.57 2.06 2.41
N GLN A 16 -1.50 1.76 3.31
CA GLN A 16 -2.91 1.65 2.96
C GLN A 16 -3.50 3.05 2.81
N VAL A 17 -4.15 3.31 1.69
CA VAL A 17 -4.72 4.62 1.33
C VAL A 17 -6.15 4.48 0.81
N GLY A 18 -6.86 5.61 0.70
CA GLY A 18 -8.10 5.70 -0.07
C GLY A 18 -7.86 5.90 -1.56
N ALA A 19 -8.93 5.88 -2.36
CA ALA A 19 -8.85 6.03 -3.82
C ALA A 19 -8.16 7.33 -4.28
N ALA A 20 -8.41 8.46 -3.59
CA ALA A 20 -7.75 9.73 -3.87
C ALA A 20 -6.23 9.66 -3.61
N GLY A 21 -5.83 9.05 -2.50
CA GLY A 21 -4.41 8.83 -2.16
C GLY A 21 -3.71 7.90 -3.15
N TYR A 22 -4.41 6.88 -3.65
CA TYR A 22 -3.91 5.99 -4.70
C TYR A 22 -3.70 6.69 -6.05
N SER A 23 -4.67 7.53 -6.45
CA SER A 23 -4.59 8.29 -7.70
C SER A 23 -3.50 9.36 -7.64
N GLY A 24 -3.42 10.08 -6.52
CA GLY A 24 -2.48 11.19 -6.31
C GLY A 24 -1.12 10.78 -5.74
N CYS A 25 -0.89 9.49 -5.48
CA CYS A 25 0.32 9.00 -4.80
C CYS A 25 0.61 9.73 -3.48
N SER A 26 -0.43 9.92 -2.66
CA SER A 26 -0.35 10.66 -1.40
C SER A 26 -0.88 9.81 -0.24
N ALA A 27 -0.07 9.69 0.81
CA ALA A 27 -0.46 9.09 2.07
C ALA A 27 -0.95 10.18 3.03
N PRO A 28 -2.21 10.15 3.50
CA PRO A 28 -2.70 11.12 4.47
C PRO A 28 -2.02 10.93 5.83
N SER A 29 -2.01 11.99 6.66
CA SER A 29 -1.57 11.89 8.05
C SER A 29 -2.34 10.80 8.79
N GLY A 30 -1.62 9.93 9.51
CA GLY A 30 -2.22 8.80 10.23
C GLY A 30 -2.58 7.60 9.35
N ALA A 31 -2.17 7.58 8.06
CA ALA A 31 -2.30 6.40 7.23
C ALA A 31 -1.60 5.19 7.88
N LYS A 32 -2.17 4.00 7.66
CA LYS A 32 -1.59 2.77 8.17
C LYS A 32 -0.37 2.41 7.31
N VAL A 33 0.80 2.43 7.94
CA VAL A 33 2.09 2.11 7.32
C VAL A 33 2.56 0.74 7.81
N PHE A 34 3.03 -0.06 6.88
CA PHE A 34 3.66 -1.35 7.15
C PHE A 34 5.09 -1.34 6.59
N ASN A 35 6.04 -1.84 7.37
CA ASN A 35 7.49 -1.72 7.12
C ASN A 35 8.26 -3.01 7.45
N SER A 36 7.62 -4.18 7.58
CA SER A 36 8.33 -5.41 7.98
C SER A 36 9.10 -6.08 6.85
N GLY A 37 8.78 -5.75 5.59
CA GLY A 37 9.31 -6.44 4.41
C GLY A 37 8.61 -7.78 4.10
N SER A 38 7.66 -8.21 4.94
CA SER A 38 6.83 -9.42 4.75
C SER A 38 5.42 -9.23 5.33
N ASP A 39 4.81 -8.08 5.04
CA ASP A 39 3.56 -7.68 5.71
C ASP A 39 2.37 -8.52 5.27
N ARG A 40 1.66 -9.10 6.25
CA ARG A 40 0.40 -9.78 6.04
C ARG A 40 -0.76 -8.85 6.37
N VAL A 41 -1.52 -8.45 5.35
CA VAL A 41 -2.65 -7.54 5.48
C VAL A 41 -3.95 -8.31 5.31
N THR A 42 -4.84 -8.21 6.30
CA THR A 42 -6.21 -8.71 6.19
C THR A 42 -7.03 -7.78 5.30
N LEU A 43 -7.65 -8.34 4.27
CA LEU A 43 -8.50 -7.62 3.34
C LEU A 43 -9.97 -7.80 3.72
N SER A 44 -10.67 -6.69 3.88
CA SER A 44 -12.13 -6.65 3.95
C SER A 44 -12.73 -6.76 2.55
N ARG A 45 -14.01 -7.12 2.48
CA ARG A 45 -14.76 -7.15 1.21
C ARG A 45 -14.72 -5.78 0.52
N GLY A 46 -14.57 -5.77 -0.79
CA GLY A 46 -14.37 -4.55 -1.60
C GLY A 46 -12.91 -4.30 -1.96
N THR A 47 -12.62 -3.09 -2.44
CA THR A 47 -11.29 -2.70 -2.93
C THR A 47 -10.50 -1.97 -1.86
N THR A 48 -9.30 -2.46 -1.58
CA THR A 48 -8.30 -1.79 -0.74
C THR A 48 -7.15 -1.29 -1.62
N TYR A 49 -6.69 -0.06 -1.36
CA TYR A 49 -5.61 0.57 -2.13
C TYR A 49 -4.34 0.67 -1.31
N PHE A 50 -3.21 0.41 -1.96
CA PHE A 50 -1.88 0.44 -1.38
C PHE A 50 -0.93 1.21 -2.28
N ILE A 51 0.02 1.92 -1.66
CA ILE A 51 1.13 2.58 -2.34
C ILE A 51 2.43 2.29 -1.59
N CYS A 52 3.58 2.42 -2.26
CA CYS A 52 4.82 2.74 -1.58
C CYS A 52 4.95 4.26 -1.49
N SER A 53 5.11 4.80 -0.28
CA SER A 53 5.18 6.25 -0.05
C SER A 53 6.60 6.82 -0.11
N LEU A 54 7.60 6.00 -0.43
CA LEU A 54 8.98 6.43 -0.49
C LEU A 54 9.31 7.05 -1.86
N ALA A 55 9.85 8.27 -1.82
CA ALA A 55 10.33 9.01 -2.98
C ALA A 55 9.32 9.05 -4.16
N SER A 56 9.73 8.61 -5.34
CA SER A 56 8.93 8.54 -6.55
C SER A 56 8.35 7.14 -6.83
N HIS A 57 8.45 6.19 -5.89
CA HIS A 57 8.07 4.80 -6.16
C HIS A 57 6.61 4.65 -6.60
N CYS A 58 5.67 5.33 -5.93
CA CYS A 58 4.26 5.29 -6.35
C CYS A 58 4.04 5.89 -7.74
N GLN A 59 4.68 7.04 -8.02
CA GLN A 59 4.58 7.75 -9.30
C GLN A 59 5.17 6.90 -10.44
N SER A 60 6.20 6.10 -10.14
CA SER A 60 6.80 5.11 -11.04
C SER A 60 5.99 3.80 -11.15
N GLY A 61 4.82 3.72 -10.51
CA GLY A 61 3.88 2.59 -10.65
C GLY A 61 3.83 1.63 -9.46
N MET A 62 4.58 1.86 -8.38
CA MET A 62 4.53 1.01 -7.17
C MET A 62 3.29 1.30 -6.32
N LYS A 63 2.14 0.88 -6.85
CA LYS A 63 0.81 1.02 -6.23
C LYS A 63 -0.09 -0.13 -6.65
N LEU A 64 -0.93 -0.63 -5.73
CA LEU A 64 -1.82 -1.77 -5.96
C LEU A 64 -3.25 -1.47 -5.51
N ALA A 65 -4.23 -1.90 -6.31
CA ALA A 65 -5.63 -1.94 -5.94
C ALA A 65 -6.04 -3.41 -5.88
N VAL A 66 -6.46 -3.89 -4.69
CA VAL A 66 -6.79 -5.30 -4.47
C VAL A 66 -8.26 -5.39 -4.09
N THR A 67 -9.03 -6.14 -4.87
CA THR A 67 -10.46 -6.37 -4.62
C THR A 67 -10.67 -7.77 -4.04
N ALA A 68 -11.20 -7.85 -2.82
CA ALA A 68 -11.66 -9.09 -2.21
C ALA A 68 -13.18 -9.19 -2.36
N THR A 69 -13.66 -10.30 -2.93
CA THR A 69 -15.09 -10.56 -3.20
C THR A 69 -15.78 -11.30 -2.08
#